data_AF-A0A0P0YRW9-F1
#
_entry.id   AF-A0A0P0YRW9-F1
#
_cell.length_a   1.000
_cell.length_b   1.000
_cell.length_c   1.000
_cell.angle_alpha   90.00
_cell.angle_beta   90.00
_cell.angle_gamma   90.00
#
_symmetry.space_group_name_H-M   'P 1'
#
loop_
_entity.id
_entity.type
_entity.pdbx_description
1 polymer ?
#
loop_
_entity_poly.entity_id
_entity_poly.type
_entity_poly.pdbx_seq_one_letter_code
_entity_poly.pdbx_strand_id
1 'polypeptide(L)'
;MRKYSRRVFLFVISSFVFISYKNKVFGKEIDNGMLRFFGDLSIDDLTISSFSQIISVNGKFYKLDREVTSYSIPVRVSISQWNNQKSYFKELSVNEVSYVDFYFYKKNVTPEVFGAIGDGIADDTLAMTKCFKIKNNIVFRENATYRITSKIIVSGAIVVDARNASIKCDGCFMEVIDGGGSIWNGGKLISDTVPYTVIYDSHWNIIQQGPIGNGRMPFNDEKRIPAKYQSQMIGCAIIFRSSTQSVQHGLLVQGLSTNYGNVVVAGFDNCNFINCNIRGGNHIGGISIMNGTREPLLWAYSTTDINPFIFCRGKNHNIINCIFHECNNNGLYLSGSDNVVVKHCRFINNGESGIKTAQYVKRSWTSTTSCCTNVFIKGCFSSGQYYDGFDVQNAYGSGSYMHLDSFVKIEDCITIKNYHAGIVSQGGGNIFNNCFAELNGSHGIISKESENVQMLHCQAINNGQFFGGVELTLVGPGSIMRDCLAVHTLGSRPYMVINQQTGNFSKIKNTSYSIDNRVSDRKKCMIGIDINIKNLNAKP
;
A
#
# COMPACT_ATOMS: atom_id res chain seq x y z
N MET A 1 -36.91 14.70 42.16
CA MET A 1 -35.45 14.94 42.28
C MET A 1 -34.71 13.95 41.41
N ARG A 2 -33.86 14.41 40.49
CA ARG A 2 -33.02 13.57 39.62
C ARG A 2 -32.01 12.80 40.47
N LYS A 3 -32.06 11.46 40.47
CA LYS A 3 -31.01 10.60 41.03
C LYS A 3 -29.77 10.72 40.15
N TYR A 4 -28.73 11.39 40.64
CA TYR A 4 -27.41 11.36 40.01
C TYR A 4 -26.76 10.02 40.34
N SER A 5 -26.63 9.12 39.36
CA SER A 5 -25.76 7.94 39.51
C SER A 5 -24.30 8.43 39.59
N ARG A 6 -23.69 8.36 40.77
CA ARG A 6 -22.25 8.64 40.92
C ARG A 6 -21.47 7.42 40.47
N ARG A 7 -20.68 7.56 39.40
CA ARG A 7 -19.87 6.48 38.83
C ARG A 7 -18.50 6.47 39.50
N VAL A 8 -18.08 5.31 39.99
CA VAL A 8 -16.68 5.03 40.35
C VAL A 8 -16.05 4.35 39.14
N PHE A 9 -14.91 4.84 38.69
CA PHE A 9 -14.19 4.24 37.56
C PHE A 9 -12.96 3.49 38.09
N LEU A 10 -12.90 2.18 37.78
CA LEU A 10 -11.74 1.35 38.01
C LEU A 10 -11.05 1.12 36.66
N PHE A 11 -9.78 1.49 36.55
CA PHE A 11 -8.97 1.20 35.37
C PHE A 11 -7.86 0.22 35.75
N VAL A 12 -7.67 -0.82 34.93
CA VAL A 12 -6.53 -1.73 35.04
C VAL A 12 -5.68 -1.55 33.79
N ILE A 13 -4.45 -1.07 33.95
CA ILE A 13 -3.49 -0.90 32.86
C ILE A 13 -2.26 -1.74 33.19
N SER A 14 -2.04 -2.81 32.42
CA SER A 14 -0.93 -3.75 32.63
C SER A 14 -0.91 -4.31 34.06
N SER A 15 -0.02 -3.80 34.91
CA SER A 15 0.20 -4.16 36.33
C SER A 15 -0.17 -3.03 37.29
N PHE A 16 -1.09 -2.14 36.93
CA PHE A 16 -1.49 -1.00 37.75
C PHE A 16 -3.02 -0.94 37.86
N VAL A 17 -3.51 -0.70 39.08
CA VAL A 17 -4.93 -0.45 39.35
C VAL A 17 -5.09 1.02 39.71
N PHE A 18 -6.00 1.70 39.01
CA PHE A 18 -6.36 3.09 39.28
C PHE A 18 -7.83 3.18 39.70
N ILE A 19 -8.08 3.90 40.79
CA ILE A 19 -9.43 4.24 41.23
C ILE A 19 -9.61 5.75 41.05
N SER A 20 -10.64 6.14 40.30
CA SER A 20 -11.05 7.54 40.18
C SER A 20 -12.36 7.79 40.90
N TYR A 21 -12.34 8.73 41.85
CA TYR A 21 -13.52 9.19 42.56
C TYR A 21 -13.45 10.70 42.84
N LYS A 22 -14.50 11.45 42.49
CA LYS A 22 -14.62 12.91 42.69
C LYS A 22 -13.36 13.68 42.27
N ASN A 23 -12.89 13.46 41.05
CA ASN A 23 -11.72 14.13 40.46
C ASN A 23 -10.38 13.89 41.20
N LYS A 24 -10.28 12.84 42.02
CA LYS A 24 -9.01 12.35 42.55
C LYS A 24 -8.67 11.00 41.90
N VAL A 25 -7.43 10.88 41.44
CA VAL A 25 -6.88 9.65 40.86
C VAL A 25 -5.90 9.07 41.87
N PHE A 26 -6.12 7.82 42.26
CA PHE A 26 -5.21 7.06 43.10
C PHE A 26 -4.60 5.95 42.23
N GLY A 27 -3.26 5.84 42.20
CA GLY A 27 -2.58 4.83 41.40
C GLY A 27 -1.24 4.41 42.01
N LYS A 28 -0.88 3.12 41.89
CA LYS A 28 0.46 2.60 42.22
C LYS A 28 0.74 1.26 41.52
N GLU A 29 2.04 0.97 41.33
CA GLU A 29 2.62 -0.24 40.72
C GLU A 29 2.37 -1.51 41.54
N ILE A 30 2.01 -2.61 40.88
CA ILE A 30 1.98 -3.95 41.48
C ILE A 30 3.40 -4.49 41.51
N ASP A 31 3.99 -4.49 42.70
CA ASP A 31 5.25 -5.20 42.98
C ASP A 31 4.92 -6.47 43.80
N ASN A 32 5.31 -7.64 43.28
CA ASN A 32 5.14 -8.96 43.91
C ASN A 32 3.72 -9.34 44.37
N GLY A 33 2.68 -9.04 43.59
CA GLY A 33 1.39 -9.74 43.68
C GLY A 33 0.58 -9.53 44.97
N MET A 34 0.92 -8.56 45.81
CA MET A 34 0.09 -8.13 46.94
C MET A 34 -0.29 -6.66 46.83
N LEU A 35 -1.60 -6.38 46.83
CA LEU A 35 -2.12 -5.04 47.04
C LEU A 35 -1.87 -4.62 48.50
N ARG A 36 -1.10 -3.54 48.71
CA ARG A 36 -1.04 -2.84 50.01
C ARG A 36 -1.45 -1.38 49.83
N PHE A 37 -2.54 -1.00 50.48
CA PHE A 37 -2.93 0.40 50.64
C PHE A 37 -2.16 1.02 51.81
N PHE A 38 -1.63 2.23 51.64
CA PHE A 38 -1.20 3.07 52.76
C PHE A 38 -2.12 4.29 52.77
N GLY A 39 -2.97 4.36 53.80
CA GLY A 39 -4.15 5.22 53.90
C GLY A 39 -5.43 4.37 53.80
N ASP A 40 -6.24 4.38 54.85
CA ASP A 40 -7.36 3.43 54.99
C ASP A 40 -8.51 3.76 54.04
N LEU A 41 -8.56 3.01 52.94
CA LEU A 41 -9.77 2.78 52.16
C LEU A 41 -10.22 1.35 52.49
N SER A 42 -11.08 1.15 53.50
CA SER A 42 -11.70 -0.15 53.71
C SER A 42 -12.82 -0.34 52.70
N ILE A 43 -12.55 -1.15 51.68
CA ILE A 43 -13.61 -1.82 50.92
C ILE A 43 -13.71 -3.18 51.60
N ASP A 44 -14.62 -3.30 52.55
CA ASP A 44 -14.92 -4.59 53.15
C ASP A 44 -15.40 -5.51 52.01
N ASP A 45 -14.67 -6.61 51.82
CA ASP A 45 -15.04 -7.78 51.01
C ASP A 45 -14.89 -7.73 49.47
N LEU A 46 -13.78 -7.17 48.94
CA LEU A 46 -13.36 -7.46 47.55
C LEU A 46 -12.00 -8.19 47.50
N THR A 47 -12.04 -9.49 47.17
CA THR A 47 -10.84 -10.29 46.90
C THR A 47 -10.78 -10.67 45.42
N ILE A 48 -9.70 -10.32 44.72
CA ILE A 48 -9.44 -10.70 43.33
C ILE A 48 -8.27 -11.68 43.32
N SER A 49 -8.51 -12.96 42.99
CA SER A 49 -7.43 -13.96 42.88
C SER A 49 -6.93 -14.06 41.44
N SER A 50 -5.62 -14.11 41.24
CA SER A 50 -4.96 -14.04 39.91
C SER A 50 -4.99 -15.34 39.10
N PHE A 51 -5.60 -16.42 39.61
CA PHE A 51 -5.56 -17.74 38.95
C PHE A 51 -6.89 -18.47 38.85
N SER A 52 -8.01 -17.88 39.29
CA SER A 52 -9.33 -18.50 39.11
C SER A 52 -10.35 -17.45 38.68
N GLN A 53 -11.20 -17.82 37.71
CA GLN A 53 -12.28 -17.03 37.13
C GLN A 53 -13.44 -16.83 38.14
N ILE A 54 -13.13 -16.44 39.37
CA ILE A 54 -14.06 -16.36 40.48
C ILE A 54 -13.88 -14.99 41.17
N ILE A 55 -14.96 -14.21 41.22
CA ILE A 55 -15.05 -12.99 42.02
C ILE A 55 -15.87 -13.33 43.28
N SER A 56 -15.39 -12.95 44.46
CA SER A 56 -16.19 -13.04 45.71
C SER A 56 -16.66 -11.64 46.11
N VAL A 57 -17.96 -11.50 46.38
CA VAL A 57 -18.58 -10.25 46.88
C VAL A 57 -19.57 -10.63 47.97
N ASN A 58 -19.41 -10.08 49.18
CA ASN A 58 -20.22 -10.41 50.36
C ASN A 58 -20.33 -11.94 50.62
N GLY A 59 -19.23 -12.68 50.44
CA GLY A 59 -19.20 -14.13 50.64
C GLY A 59 -19.91 -14.97 49.56
N LYS A 60 -20.44 -14.35 48.49
CA LYS A 60 -20.95 -15.06 47.31
C LYS A 60 -19.90 -15.12 46.22
N PHE A 61 -19.67 -16.33 45.70
CA PHE A 61 -18.74 -16.60 44.61
C PHE A 61 -19.46 -16.51 43.27
N TYR A 62 -18.91 -15.70 42.37
CA TYR A 62 -19.39 -15.51 41.01
C TYR A 62 -18.37 -16.12 40.05
N LYS A 63 -18.77 -17.18 39.37
CA LYS A 63 -17.98 -17.78 38.29
C LYS A 63 -18.15 -16.93 37.03
N LEU A 64 -17.05 -16.45 36.47
CA LEU A 64 -17.05 -15.73 35.21
C LEU A 64 -17.12 -16.77 34.08
N ASP A 65 -18.34 -17.02 33.56
CA ASP A 65 -18.50 -17.83 32.36
C ASP A 65 -17.94 -17.08 31.14
N ARG A 66 -17.32 -17.83 30.22
CA ARG A 66 -16.39 -17.33 29.18
C ARG A 66 -16.96 -16.35 28.15
N GLU A 67 -18.23 -15.94 28.25
CA GLU A 67 -18.96 -15.25 27.17
C GLU A 67 -19.69 -13.95 27.56
N VAL A 68 -19.46 -13.35 28.73
CA VAL A 68 -20.23 -12.16 29.15
C VAL A 68 -19.38 -10.88 29.17
N THR A 69 -19.86 -9.84 28.47
CA THR A 69 -19.17 -8.57 28.17
C THR A 69 -19.42 -7.43 29.17
N SER A 70 -20.20 -7.65 30.23
CA SER A 70 -20.33 -6.72 31.35
C SER A 70 -20.87 -7.42 32.61
N TYR A 71 -20.40 -7.00 33.78
CA TYR A 71 -21.03 -7.28 35.07
C TYR A 71 -21.24 -5.96 35.79
N SER A 72 -22.47 -5.72 36.26
CA SER A 72 -22.78 -4.62 37.17
C SER A 72 -22.97 -5.21 38.56
N ILE A 73 -21.97 -5.04 39.42
CA ILE A 73 -22.02 -5.58 40.79
C ILE A 73 -22.49 -4.46 41.74
N PRO A 74 -23.49 -4.72 42.61
CA PRO A 74 -23.84 -3.79 43.67
C PRO A 74 -22.71 -3.76 44.71
N VAL A 75 -22.06 -2.60 44.86
CA VAL A 75 -21.03 -2.40 45.88
C VAL A 75 -21.53 -1.40 46.92
N ARG A 76 -21.41 -1.74 48.21
CA ARG A 76 -21.59 -0.78 49.30
C ARG A 76 -20.28 -0.03 49.49
N VAL A 77 -20.31 1.29 49.35
CA VAL A 77 -19.13 2.14 49.58
C VAL A 77 -19.38 2.94 50.86
N SER A 78 -18.63 2.62 51.91
CA SER A 78 -18.59 3.40 53.15
C SER A 78 -17.46 4.42 53.06
N ILE A 79 -17.71 5.69 53.40
CA ILE A 79 -16.69 6.74 53.42
C ILE A 79 -16.56 7.24 54.86
N SER A 80 -15.42 7.01 55.50
CA SER A 80 -15.07 7.64 56.79
C SER A 80 -14.17 8.86 56.55
N GLN A 81 -14.56 10.02 57.06
CA GLN A 81 -13.67 11.20 57.14
C GLN A 81 -12.93 11.19 58.47
N TRP A 82 -11.61 11.37 58.42
CA TRP A 82 -10.77 11.58 59.60
C TRP A 82 -10.56 13.09 59.78
N ASN A 83 -11.12 13.66 60.85
CA ASN A 83 -10.76 15.00 61.33
C ASN A 83 -10.22 14.85 62.75
N ASN A 84 -8.99 15.31 62.96
CA ASN A 84 -8.39 15.43 64.28
C ASN A 84 -9.16 16.49 65.10
N GLN A 85 -10.12 16.05 65.91
CA GLN A 85 -10.42 16.47 67.28
C GLN A 85 -11.88 16.17 67.65
N LYS A 86 -12.03 15.37 68.72
CA LYS A 86 -13.25 15.07 69.51
C LYS A 86 -14.45 14.47 68.76
N SER A 87 -14.70 13.22 69.11
CA SER A 87 -15.70 12.28 68.64
C SER A 87 -17.15 12.78 68.70
N TYR A 88 -17.87 12.67 67.57
CA TYR A 88 -19.27 12.25 67.51
C TYR A 88 -19.47 11.46 66.22
N PHE A 89 -19.69 10.15 66.35
CA PHE A 89 -20.10 9.31 65.23
C PHE A 89 -21.54 9.65 64.87
N LYS A 90 -21.77 10.04 63.61
CA LYS A 90 -23.08 9.98 63.00
C LYS A 90 -22.97 9.09 61.77
N GLU A 91 -23.41 7.84 61.91
CA GLU A 91 -23.70 7.00 60.76
C GLU A 91 -24.70 7.74 59.87
N LEU A 92 -24.28 8.08 58.65
CA LEU A 92 -25.19 8.41 57.57
C LEU A 92 -25.30 7.14 56.72
N SER A 93 -26.34 6.35 56.97
CA SER A 93 -26.72 5.22 56.13
C SER A 93 -27.23 5.75 54.78
N VAL A 94 -26.32 5.93 53.83
CA VAL A 94 -26.71 6.15 52.43
C VAL A 94 -26.86 4.79 51.78
N ASN A 95 -28.09 4.27 51.76
CA ASN A 95 -28.47 3.11 50.96
C ASN A 95 -28.52 3.49 49.46
N GLU A 96 -27.38 3.83 48.87
CA GLU A 96 -27.25 3.94 47.41
C GLU A 96 -26.47 2.73 46.89
N VAL A 97 -27.18 1.81 46.24
CA VAL A 97 -26.57 0.76 45.43
C VAL A 97 -25.85 1.44 44.26
N SER A 98 -24.52 1.39 44.30
CA SER A 98 -23.67 1.83 43.19
C SER A 98 -23.25 0.61 42.38
N TYR A 99 -23.36 0.69 41.07
CA TYR A 99 -22.91 -0.35 40.15
C TYR A 99 -21.50 -0.01 39.66
N VAL A 100 -20.58 -0.97 39.75
CA VAL A 100 -19.24 -0.90 39.15
C VAL A 100 -19.26 -1.80 37.92
N ASP A 101 -19.01 -1.22 36.74
CA ASP A 101 -18.86 -1.96 35.49
C ASP A 101 -17.39 -2.33 35.30
N PHE A 102 -17.11 -3.63 35.14
CA PHE A 102 -15.78 -4.15 34.84
C PHE A 102 -15.59 -4.30 33.33
N TYR A 103 -14.59 -3.63 32.76
CA TYR A 103 -14.18 -3.82 31.37
C TYR A 103 -12.80 -4.48 31.32
N PHE A 104 -12.78 -5.79 31.08
CA PHE A 104 -11.54 -6.51 30.77
C PHE A 104 -11.32 -6.48 29.26
N TYR A 105 -10.55 -5.52 28.77
CA TYR A 105 -10.15 -5.55 27.36
C TYR A 105 -9.07 -6.61 27.19
N LYS A 106 -9.44 -7.76 26.60
CA LYS A 106 -8.46 -8.68 26.02
C LYS A 106 -7.52 -7.88 25.11
N LYS A 107 -6.22 -8.23 25.14
CA LYS A 107 -5.19 -7.69 24.23
C LYS A 107 -5.61 -7.75 22.75
N ASN A 108 -6.47 -8.72 22.43
CA ASN A 108 -7.08 -8.91 21.11
C ASN A 108 -8.60 -8.74 21.21
N VAL A 109 -9.19 -8.01 20.27
CA VAL A 109 -10.63 -7.81 20.14
C VAL A 109 -11.11 -8.23 18.76
N THR A 110 -12.35 -8.67 18.65
CA THR A 110 -12.95 -9.07 17.37
C THR A 110 -14.15 -8.16 17.05
N PRO A 111 -14.49 -7.96 15.76
CA PRO A 111 -15.66 -7.19 15.37
C PRO A 111 -16.98 -7.69 15.99
N GLU A 112 -17.12 -8.99 16.25
CA GLU A 112 -18.32 -9.63 16.81
C GLU A 112 -18.64 -9.15 18.21
N VAL A 113 -17.63 -8.81 19.02
CA VAL A 113 -17.82 -8.22 20.36
C VAL A 113 -18.60 -6.91 20.28
N PHE A 114 -18.59 -6.25 19.12
CA PHE A 114 -19.30 -5.00 18.84
C PHE A 114 -20.57 -5.20 18.02
N GLY A 115 -20.98 -6.45 17.79
CA GLY A 115 -22.21 -6.84 17.08
C GLY A 115 -22.03 -7.10 15.59
N ALA A 116 -20.80 -7.29 15.09
CA ALA A 116 -20.61 -7.72 13.70
C ALA A 116 -21.10 -9.16 13.52
N ILE A 117 -21.72 -9.44 12.39
CA ILE A 117 -22.23 -10.75 12.01
C ILE A 117 -21.19 -11.47 11.14
N GLY A 118 -20.62 -10.79 10.14
CA GLY A 118 -19.59 -11.36 9.26
C GLY A 118 -20.12 -12.46 8.33
N ASP A 119 -21.36 -12.35 7.85
CA ASP A 119 -22.02 -13.27 6.91
C ASP A 119 -21.93 -12.84 5.43
N GLY A 120 -21.35 -11.66 5.16
CA GLY A 120 -21.22 -11.05 3.84
C GLY A 120 -22.49 -10.39 3.31
N ILE A 121 -23.57 -10.36 4.10
CA ILE A 121 -24.88 -9.82 3.74
C ILE A 121 -25.23 -8.63 4.63
N ALA A 122 -25.16 -8.83 5.95
CA ALA A 122 -25.46 -7.81 6.95
C ALA A 122 -24.41 -6.69 6.93
N ASP A 123 -24.86 -5.47 7.18
CA ASP A 123 -23.96 -4.32 7.24
C ASP A 123 -23.22 -4.27 8.59
N ASP A 124 -21.93 -4.60 8.55
CA ASP A 124 -21.05 -4.66 9.71
C ASP A 124 -20.36 -3.32 10.03
N THR A 125 -20.64 -2.26 9.26
CA THR A 125 -19.94 -0.97 9.35
C THR A 125 -19.90 -0.42 10.77
N LEU A 126 -21.04 -0.40 11.49
CA LEU A 126 -21.13 0.20 12.82
C LEU A 126 -20.31 -0.61 13.85
N ALA A 127 -20.39 -1.93 13.79
CA ALA A 127 -19.65 -2.82 14.69
C ALA A 127 -18.14 -2.69 14.46
N MET A 128 -17.73 -2.71 13.19
CA MET A 128 -16.34 -2.49 12.80
C MET A 128 -15.83 -1.11 13.24
N THR A 129 -16.61 -0.05 13.02
CA THR A 129 -16.26 1.30 13.49
C THR A 129 -16.02 1.35 15.01
N LYS A 130 -16.84 0.65 15.80
CA LYS A 130 -16.65 0.56 17.26
C LYS A 130 -15.40 -0.26 17.60
N CYS A 131 -15.16 -1.37 16.90
CA CYS A 131 -13.99 -2.23 17.10
C CYS A 131 -12.68 -1.48 16.86
N PHE A 132 -12.60 -0.65 15.81
CA PHE A 132 -11.39 0.12 15.52
C PHE A 132 -11.16 1.34 16.45
N LYS A 133 -12.18 1.78 17.21
CA LYS A 133 -12.05 2.91 18.15
C LYS A 133 -11.32 2.57 19.45
N ILE A 134 -11.29 1.30 19.86
CA ILE A 134 -10.76 0.90 21.17
C ILE A 134 -9.23 0.72 21.21
N LYS A 135 -8.52 0.98 20.10
CA LYS A 135 -7.04 0.99 20.00
C LYS A 135 -6.35 -0.27 20.55
N ASN A 136 -6.94 -1.45 20.31
CA ASN A 136 -6.36 -2.74 20.63
C ASN A 136 -5.93 -3.49 19.36
N ASN A 137 -5.28 -4.65 19.51
CA ASN A 137 -5.07 -5.54 18.38
C ASN A 137 -6.41 -6.11 17.93
N ILE A 138 -6.69 -6.05 16.64
CA ILE A 138 -7.95 -6.51 16.07
C ILE A 138 -7.70 -7.83 15.37
N VAL A 139 -8.50 -8.84 15.71
CA VAL A 139 -8.43 -10.17 15.11
C VAL A 139 -9.78 -10.45 14.50
N PHE A 140 -9.81 -10.71 13.19
CA PHE A 140 -11.04 -11.07 12.51
C PHE A 140 -11.33 -12.54 12.70
N ARG A 141 -12.62 -12.88 12.75
CA ARG A 141 -13.07 -14.27 12.84
C ARG A 141 -12.75 -15.00 11.55
N GLU A 142 -12.21 -16.20 11.69
CA GLU A 142 -11.91 -17.07 10.56
C GLU A 142 -13.18 -17.35 9.73
N ASN A 143 -13.04 -17.32 8.41
CA ASN A 143 -14.09 -17.50 7.40
C ASN A 143 -15.23 -16.47 7.45
N ALA A 144 -15.14 -15.43 8.27
CA ALA A 144 -16.10 -14.34 8.26
C ALA A 144 -15.93 -13.47 7.01
N THR A 145 -17.03 -12.96 6.48
CA THR A 145 -17.05 -11.91 5.45
C THR A 145 -17.76 -10.69 6.00
N TYR A 146 -17.03 -9.62 6.29
CA TYR A 146 -17.64 -8.39 6.80
C TYR A 146 -18.03 -7.49 5.64
N ARG A 147 -19.32 -7.19 5.51
CA ARG A 147 -19.80 -6.26 4.48
C ARG A 147 -19.83 -4.86 5.04
N ILE A 148 -19.15 -3.94 4.36
CA ILE A 148 -18.98 -2.56 4.79
C ILE A 148 -19.59 -1.64 3.72
N THR A 149 -20.61 -0.89 4.12
CA THR A 149 -21.39 -0.03 3.22
C THR A 149 -20.93 1.43 3.26
N SER A 150 -20.16 1.81 4.28
CA SER A 150 -19.57 3.15 4.38
C SER A 150 -18.17 3.14 4.98
N LYS A 151 -17.37 4.13 4.57
CA LYS A 151 -15.95 4.23 4.92
C LYS A 151 -15.75 4.38 6.44
N ILE A 152 -14.87 3.55 7.00
CA ILE A 152 -14.42 3.64 8.39
C ILE A 152 -13.18 4.52 8.46
N ILE A 153 -13.20 5.52 9.34
CA ILE A 153 -12.05 6.42 9.56
C ILE A 153 -11.42 6.11 10.91
N VAL A 154 -10.11 5.86 10.90
CA VAL A 154 -9.31 5.57 12.09
C VAL A 154 -8.14 6.54 12.15
N SER A 155 -7.79 7.00 13.36
CA SER A 155 -6.61 7.85 13.57
C SER A 155 -5.59 7.12 14.44
N GLY A 156 -4.32 7.17 14.01
CA GLY A 156 -3.22 6.47 14.65
C GLY A 156 -3.03 5.05 14.13
N ALA A 157 -1.96 4.42 14.61
CA ALA A 157 -1.55 3.08 14.19
C ALA A 157 -2.60 2.01 14.53
N ILE A 158 -2.71 1.01 13.66
CA ILE A 158 -3.56 -0.17 13.85
C ILE A 158 -2.73 -1.45 13.76
N VAL A 159 -3.15 -2.49 14.48
CA VAL A 159 -2.60 -3.84 14.37
C VAL A 159 -3.76 -4.78 14.08
N VAL A 160 -3.79 -5.34 12.88
CA VAL A 160 -4.89 -6.18 12.39
C VAL A 160 -4.37 -7.54 11.96
N ASP A 161 -5.01 -8.58 12.48
CA ASP A 161 -4.91 -9.94 11.99
C ASP A 161 -6.22 -10.33 11.30
N ALA A 162 -6.23 -10.25 9.98
CA ALA A 162 -7.35 -10.57 9.12
C ALA A 162 -7.19 -11.93 8.43
N ARG A 163 -6.26 -12.78 8.88
CA ARG A 163 -6.01 -14.10 8.28
C ARG A 163 -7.32 -14.88 8.18
N ASN A 164 -7.60 -15.40 6.99
CA ASN A 164 -8.80 -16.18 6.65
C ASN A 164 -10.14 -15.43 6.74
N ALA A 165 -10.15 -14.11 6.86
CA ALA A 165 -11.36 -13.29 6.79
C ALA A 165 -11.44 -12.48 5.49
N SER A 166 -12.65 -12.13 5.09
CA SER A 166 -12.91 -11.27 3.93
C SER A 166 -13.58 -9.96 4.34
N ILE A 167 -13.27 -8.90 3.62
CA ILE A 167 -13.92 -7.60 3.72
C ILE A 167 -14.53 -7.31 2.37
N LYS A 168 -15.85 -7.07 2.35
CA LYS A 168 -16.62 -6.82 1.14
C LYS A 168 -17.09 -5.37 1.13
N CYS A 169 -16.69 -4.59 0.13
CA CYS A 169 -17.08 -3.19 0.01
C CYS A 169 -16.95 -2.66 -1.42
N ASP A 170 -17.66 -1.60 -1.76
CA ASP A 170 -17.34 -0.77 -2.93
C ASP A 170 -16.88 0.61 -2.45
N GLY A 171 -15.71 1.04 -2.94
CA GLY A 171 -15.01 2.24 -2.49
C GLY A 171 -13.98 2.00 -1.40
N CYS A 172 -13.93 2.93 -0.46
CA CYS A 172 -12.99 2.85 0.65
C CYS A 172 -13.65 2.12 1.82
N PHE A 173 -13.17 0.92 2.14
CA PHE A 173 -13.56 0.26 3.38
C PHE A 173 -13.02 1.04 4.58
N MET A 174 -11.73 1.39 4.54
CA MET A 174 -11.04 1.99 5.68
C MET A 174 -10.01 3.02 5.27
N GLU A 175 -10.00 4.13 5.99
CA GLU A 175 -8.98 5.17 5.92
C GLU A 175 -8.32 5.35 7.29
N VAL A 176 -7.03 5.03 7.34
CA VAL A 176 -6.16 5.17 8.51
C VAL A 176 -5.33 6.45 8.34
N ILE A 177 -5.61 7.43 9.20
CA ILE A 177 -4.96 8.74 9.19
C ILE A 177 -3.86 8.75 10.25
N ASP A 178 -2.67 9.20 9.87
CA ASP A 178 -1.48 9.27 10.73
C ASP A 178 -1.15 7.92 11.39
N GLY A 179 -1.23 6.86 10.58
CA GLY A 179 -1.09 5.47 11.00
C GLY A 179 0.33 4.90 10.98
N GLY A 180 1.38 5.73 11.13
CA GLY A 180 2.76 5.24 11.18
C GLY A 180 2.93 4.10 12.21
N GLY A 181 3.57 3.00 11.80
CA GLY A 181 3.75 1.79 12.61
C GLY A 181 2.62 0.76 12.49
N SER A 182 1.66 0.96 11.59
CA SER A 182 0.56 0.01 11.39
C SER A 182 1.02 -1.35 10.86
N ILE A 183 0.33 -2.41 11.27
CA ILE A 183 0.54 -3.78 10.83
C ILE A 183 -0.80 -4.37 10.35
N TRP A 184 -0.80 -4.92 9.15
CA TRP A 184 -1.93 -5.64 8.56
C TRP A 184 -1.49 -7.03 8.09
N ASN A 185 -2.09 -8.06 8.67
CA ASN A 185 -1.75 -9.45 8.38
C ASN A 185 -2.93 -10.17 7.70
N GLY A 186 -2.73 -10.65 6.48
CA GLY A 186 -3.67 -11.49 5.75
C GLY A 186 -4.94 -10.77 5.31
N GLY A 187 -5.98 -11.58 5.09
CA GLY A 187 -7.31 -11.14 4.69
C GLY A 187 -7.51 -11.04 3.19
N LYS A 188 -8.78 -10.85 2.81
CA LYS A 188 -9.20 -10.68 1.43
C LYS A 188 -10.09 -9.46 1.26
N LEU A 189 -9.68 -8.48 0.46
CA LEU A 189 -10.57 -7.38 0.05
C LEU A 189 -11.34 -7.78 -1.21
N ILE A 190 -12.66 -7.60 -1.20
CA ILE A 190 -13.55 -8.03 -2.30
C ILE A 190 -14.48 -6.86 -2.63
N SER A 191 -14.66 -6.55 -3.91
CA SER A 191 -15.71 -5.62 -4.32
C SER A 191 -17.11 -6.16 -3.96
N ASP A 192 -18.03 -5.29 -3.55
CA ASP A 192 -19.43 -5.71 -3.31
C ASP A 192 -20.13 -5.98 -4.65
N THR A 193 -19.84 -5.14 -5.65
CA THR A 193 -20.30 -5.26 -7.03
C THR A 193 -19.35 -6.12 -7.87
N VAL A 194 -19.91 -6.94 -8.77
CA VAL A 194 -19.13 -7.63 -9.81
C VAL A 194 -18.86 -6.64 -10.96
N PRO A 195 -17.60 -6.23 -11.20
CA PRO A 195 -17.31 -5.26 -12.24
C PRO A 195 -17.43 -5.84 -13.65
N TYR A 196 -17.74 -4.97 -14.61
CA TYR A 196 -17.55 -5.25 -16.03
C TYR A 196 -16.06 -5.35 -16.33
N THR A 197 -15.64 -6.48 -16.86
CA THR A 197 -14.24 -6.85 -17.03
C THR A 197 -14.03 -7.47 -18.40
N VAL A 198 -12.76 -7.51 -18.84
CA VAL A 198 -12.35 -7.95 -20.17
C VAL A 198 -11.16 -8.89 -20.06
N ILE A 199 -11.15 -9.92 -20.91
CA ILE A 199 -10.06 -10.88 -21.08
C ILE A 199 -9.60 -10.85 -22.53
N TYR A 200 -8.29 -10.85 -22.71
CA TYR A 200 -7.63 -10.80 -24.02
C TYR A 200 -6.86 -12.10 -24.31
N ASP A 201 -6.74 -12.45 -25.59
CA ASP A 201 -5.78 -13.45 -26.04
C ASP A 201 -4.36 -12.84 -26.21
N SER A 202 -3.39 -13.64 -26.65
CA SER A 202 -2.01 -13.19 -26.90
C SER A 202 -1.86 -12.21 -28.06
N HIS A 203 -2.88 -12.08 -28.92
CA HIS A 203 -2.94 -11.12 -30.01
C HIS A 203 -3.79 -9.89 -29.63
N TRP A 204 -4.14 -9.77 -28.35
CA TRP A 204 -4.94 -8.67 -27.81
C TRP A 204 -6.36 -8.58 -28.37
N ASN A 205 -6.90 -9.67 -28.90
CA ASN A 205 -8.32 -9.78 -29.21
C ASN A 205 -9.12 -10.01 -27.93
N ILE A 206 -10.29 -9.38 -27.83
CA ILE A 206 -11.22 -9.62 -26.73
C ILE A 206 -11.83 -11.00 -26.93
N ILE A 207 -11.60 -11.90 -25.97
CA ILE A 207 -12.16 -13.26 -25.99
C ILE A 207 -13.36 -13.40 -25.05
N GLN A 208 -13.43 -12.57 -24.01
CA GLN A 208 -14.54 -12.54 -23.07
C GLN A 208 -14.67 -11.14 -22.46
N GLN A 209 -15.91 -10.68 -22.28
CA GLN A 209 -16.21 -9.42 -21.60
C GLN A 209 -17.59 -9.47 -20.92
N GLY A 210 -17.77 -8.68 -19.86
CA GLY A 210 -19.03 -8.61 -19.11
C GLY A 210 -18.80 -8.55 -17.61
N PRO A 211 -19.86 -8.64 -16.79
CA PRO A 211 -19.76 -8.82 -15.34
C PRO A 211 -19.38 -10.28 -15.01
N ILE A 212 -18.19 -10.71 -15.44
CA ILE A 212 -17.77 -12.12 -15.46
C ILE A 212 -17.02 -12.56 -14.18
N GLY A 213 -16.60 -11.62 -13.32
CA GLY A 213 -15.93 -11.93 -12.05
C GLY A 213 -14.45 -12.28 -12.16
N ASN A 214 -13.87 -12.20 -13.36
CA ASN A 214 -12.44 -12.36 -13.66
C ASN A 214 -12.00 -11.43 -14.80
N GLY A 215 -10.70 -11.29 -15.02
CA GLY A 215 -10.19 -10.32 -15.98
C GLY A 215 -10.09 -8.93 -15.37
N ARG A 216 -9.62 -7.98 -16.16
CA ARG A 216 -9.36 -6.61 -15.69
C ARG A 216 -10.51 -5.69 -16.07
N MET A 217 -10.78 -4.68 -15.25
CA MET A 217 -11.67 -3.59 -15.68
C MET A 217 -11.03 -2.85 -16.86
N PRO A 218 -11.78 -2.46 -17.89
CA PRO A 218 -11.26 -1.71 -19.03
C PRO A 218 -10.57 -0.43 -18.58
N PHE A 219 -9.35 -0.18 -19.06
CA PHE A 219 -8.67 1.10 -18.89
C PHE A 219 -9.21 2.12 -19.89
N ASN A 220 -9.06 3.42 -19.60
CA ASN A 220 -9.69 4.53 -20.32
C ASN A 220 -9.37 4.60 -21.82
N ASP A 221 -8.28 3.97 -22.25
CA ASP A 221 -7.82 4.03 -23.65
C ASP A 221 -8.30 2.85 -24.51
N GLU A 222 -9.10 1.94 -23.96
CA GLU A 222 -9.65 0.79 -24.68
C GLU A 222 -10.89 1.18 -25.52
N LYS A 223 -10.65 1.64 -26.75
CA LYS A 223 -11.69 2.15 -27.66
C LYS A 223 -12.73 1.12 -28.10
N ARG A 224 -12.46 -0.19 -27.96
CA ARG A 224 -13.40 -1.26 -28.33
C ARG A 224 -14.50 -1.47 -27.29
N ILE A 225 -14.32 -0.93 -26.09
CA ILE A 225 -15.28 -1.04 -24.99
C ILE A 225 -16.04 0.29 -24.84
N PRO A 226 -17.37 0.27 -24.67
CA PRO A 226 -18.13 1.48 -24.41
C PRO A 226 -17.63 2.26 -23.18
N ALA A 227 -17.53 3.59 -23.31
CA ALA A 227 -16.97 4.48 -22.29
C ALA A 227 -17.60 4.31 -20.88
N LYS A 228 -18.90 3.98 -20.81
CA LYS A 228 -19.59 3.71 -19.53
C LYS A 228 -18.97 2.60 -18.69
N TYR A 229 -18.19 1.69 -19.29
CA TYR A 229 -17.51 0.60 -18.58
C TYR A 229 -16.04 0.92 -18.25
N GLN A 230 -15.49 2.00 -18.79
CA GLN A 230 -14.09 2.41 -18.52
C GLN A 230 -13.99 3.19 -17.20
N SER A 231 -15.01 3.99 -16.86
CA SER A 231 -15.06 4.82 -15.65
C SER A 231 -15.70 4.16 -14.41
N GLN A 232 -15.63 2.83 -14.28
CA GLN A 232 -16.26 2.10 -13.17
C GLN A 232 -15.60 2.40 -11.82
N MET A 233 -16.26 3.07 -10.88
CA MET A 233 -15.71 3.31 -9.52
C MET A 233 -15.94 2.11 -8.60
N ILE A 234 -15.47 0.93 -9.03
CA ILE A 234 -15.67 -0.35 -8.33
C ILE A 234 -14.33 -0.84 -7.77
N GLY A 235 -14.35 -1.24 -6.51
CA GLY A 235 -13.25 -1.91 -5.84
C GLY A 235 -13.26 -1.67 -4.34
N CYS A 236 -12.62 -2.54 -3.56
CA CYS A 236 -12.55 -2.40 -2.10
C CYS A 236 -11.15 -1.96 -1.65
N ALA A 237 -11.04 -0.74 -1.12
CA ALA A 237 -9.76 -0.13 -0.79
C ALA A 237 -9.50 0.02 0.71
N ILE A 238 -8.23 -0.13 1.11
CA ILE A 238 -7.67 0.38 2.37
C ILE A 238 -6.71 1.52 2.05
N ILE A 239 -6.86 2.64 2.75
CA ILE A 239 -6.02 3.82 2.62
C ILE A 239 -5.27 4.07 3.93
N PHE A 240 -3.95 4.26 3.84
CA PHE A 240 -3.11 4.81 4.90
C PHE A 240 -2.60 6.17 4.43
N ARG A 241 -2.81 7.24 5.19
CA ARG A 241 -2.31 8.57 4.79
C ARG A 241 -1.84 9.42 5.94
N SER A 242 -0.92 10.34 5.66
CA SER A 242 -0.65 11.48 6.52
C SER A 242 -1.81 12.49 6.45
N SER A 243 -2.07 13.18 7.55
CA SER A 243 -2.97 14.34 7.60
C SER A 243 -2.28 15.65 7.24
N THR A 244 -0.95 15.65 7.14
CA THR A 244 -0.13 16.83 6.91
C THR A 244 1.02 16.54 5.94
N GLN A 245 1.90 17.53 5.73
CA GLN A 245 3.16 17.36 4.99
C GLN A 245 4.22 16.60 5.78
N SER A 246 3.93 16.15 7.00
CA SER A 246 4.84 15.34 7.81
C SER A 246 4.84 13.87 7.35
N VAL A 247 6.01 13.25 7.44
CA VAL A 247 6.20 11.84 7.12
C VAL A 247 5.65 10.93 8.22
N GLN A 248 4.97 9.86 7.79
CA GLN A 248 4.55 8.76 8.66
C GLN A 248 5.55 7.62 8.56
N HIS A 249 5.98 7.09 9.71
CA HIS A 249 7.05 6.11 9.75
C HIS A 249 6.52 4.68 9.85
N GLY A 250 6.75 3.88 8.81
CA GLY A 250 6.52 2.44 8.82
C GLY A 250 5.08 2.03 8.54
N LEU A 251 4.95 0.96 7.77
CA LEU A 251 3.71 0.23 7.52
C LEU A 251 4.10 -1.19 7.10
N LEU A 252 3.50 -2.21 7.70
CA LEU A 252 3.67 -3.60 7.25
C LEU A 252 2.32 -4.14 6.78
N VAL A 253 2.25 -4.57 5.52
CA VAL A 253 1.13 -5.31 4.97
C VAL A 253 1.67 -6.64 4.44
N GLN A 254 1.22 -7.75 5.00
CA GLN A 254 1.70 -9.07 4.60
C GLN A 254 0.57 -10.06 4.35
N GLY A 255 0.70 -10.89 3.30
CA GLY A 255 -0.26 -11.95 3.00
C GLY A 255 -1.65 -11.46 2.58
N LEU A 256 -1.83 -10.17 2.31
CA LEU A 256 -3.10 -9.61 1.88
C LEU A 256 -3.44 -10.12 0.49
N SER A 257 -4.69 -10.56 0.29
CA SER A 257 -5.23 -10.87 -1.02
C SER A 257 -6.34 -9.90 -1.41
N THR A 258 -6.57 -9.70 -2.71
CA THR A 258 -7.70 -8.89 -3.19
C THR A 258 -8.39 -9.53 -4.39
N ASN A 259 -9.68 -9.26 -4.53
CA ASN A 259 -10.48 -9.52 -5.72
C ASN A 259 -11.21 -8.22 -6.08
N TYR A 260 -10.58 -7.43 -6.94
CA TYR A 260 -10.92 -6.03 -7.19
C TYR A 260 -10.79 -5.17 -5.93
N GLY A 261 -9.63 -5.22 -5.29
CA GLY A 261 -9.31 -4.37 -4.13
C GLY A 261 -7.98 -3.65 -4.28
N ASN A 262 -7.76 -2.62 -3.47
CA ASN A 262 -6.60 -1.74 -3.57
C ASN A 262 -6.02 -1.40 -2.21
N VAL A 263 -4.70 -1.16 -2.16
CA VAL A 263 -4.04 -0.55 -0.99
C VAL A 263 -3.37 0.73 -1.41
N VAL A 264 -3.70 1.82 -0.71
CA VAL A 264 -3.16 3.15 -0.97
C VAL A 264 -2.41 3.62 0.26
N VAL A 265 -1.19 4.11 0.07
CA VAL A 265 -0.34 4.63 1.14
C VAL A 265 0.17 5.99 0.70
N ALA A 266 -0.03 7.04 1.50
CA ALA A 266 0.34 8.40 1.11
C ALA A 266 1.05 9.19 2.22
N GLY A 267 2.25 9.69 1.94
CA GLY A 267 3.08 10.42 2.91
C GLY A 267 3.76 9.52 3.94
N PHE A 268 4.31 8.39 3.51
CA PHE A 268 4.96 7.41 4.39
C PHE A 268 6.40 7.10 3.95
N ASP A 269 7.24 6.69 4.90
CA ASP A 269 8.48 5.96 4.67
C ASP A 269 8.42 4.53 5.27
N ASN A 270 9.40 3.69 4.95
CA ASN A 270 9.57 2.34 5.52
C ASN A 270 8.34 1.42 5.35
N CYS A 271 7.58 1.58 4.26
CA CYS A 271 6.48 0.67 3.93
C CYS A 271 6.97 -0.68 3.41
N ASN A 272 6.40 -1.77 3.91
CA ASN A 272 6.74 -3.14 3.56
C ASN A 272 5.48 -3.89 3.10
N PHE A 273 5.53 -4.42 1.89
CA PHE A 273 4.50 -5.28 1.30
C PHE A 273 5.12 -6.64 1.00
N ILE A 274 4.62 -7.69 1.65
CA ILE A 274 5.25 -9.01 1.61
C ILE A 274 4.21 -10.08 1.30
N ASN A 275 4.47 -10.92 0.29
CA ASN A 275 3.63 -12.07 -0.07
C ASN A 275 2.15 -11.69 -0.33
N CYS A 276 1.89 -10.50 -0.89
CA CYS A 276 0.52 -10.09 -1.21
C CYS A 276 0.08 -10.62 -2.59
N ASN A 277 -1.21 -10.89 -2.77
CA ASN A 277 -1.79 -11.31 -4.04
C ASN A 277 -2.96 -10.39 -4.44
N ILE A 278 -2.66 -9.43 -5.32
CA ILE A 278 -3.51 -8.28 -5.57
C ILE A 278 -4.15 -8.38 -6.94
N ARG A 279 -5.47 -8.60 -6.97
CA ARG A 279 -6.32 -8.28 -8.11
C ARG A 279 -6.92 -6.89 -7.92
N GLY A 280 -6.42 -5.91 -8.68
CA GLY A 280 -6.73 -4.49 -8.45
C GLY A 280 -8.17 -4.09 -8.82
N GLY A 281 -8.79 -3.25 -7.98
CA GLY A 281 -10.00 -2.50 -8.34
C GLY A 281 -9.69 -1.32 -9.29
N ASN A 282 -10.65 -0.41 -9.50
CA ASN A 282 -10.40 0.80 -10.28
C ASN A 282 -9.53 1.77 -9.47
N HIS A 283 -8.22 1.72 -9.63
CA HIS A 283 -7.33 2.67 -9.00
C HIS A 283 -6.05 2.78 -9.83
N ILE A 284 -5.24 3.81 -9.57
CA ILE A 284 -3.98 4.00 -10.31
C ILE A 284 -3.04 2.79 -10.16
N GLY A 285 -3.12 2.06 -9.04
CA GLY A 285 -2.40 0.83 -8.80
C GLY A 285 -3.19 -0.13 -7.91
N GLY A 286 -2.92 -1.43 -8.06
CA GLY A 286 -3.33 -2.44 -7.07
C GLY A 286 -2.75 -2.12 -5.68
N ILE A 287 -1.45 -1.78 -5.65
CA ILE A 287 -0.82 -1.07 -4.53
C ILE A 287 -0.31 0.27 -5.04
N SER A 288 -0.55 1.34 -4.29
CA SER A 288 -0.06 2.68 -4.59
C SER A 288 0.68 3.27 -3.41
N ILE A 289 1.94 3.65 -3.58
CA ILE A 289 2.71 4.44 -2.61
C ILE A 289 2.87 5.86 -3.19
N MET A 290 2.12 6.79 -2.64
CA MET A 290 1.90 8.15 -3.13
C MET A 290 2.62 9.16 -2.25
N ASN A 291 3.88 9.43 -2.56
CA ASN A 291 4.68 10.46 -1.90
C ASN A 291 5.01 11.60 -2.87
N GLY A 292 5.34 12.78 -2.34
CA GLY A 292 5.76 13.93 -3.13
C GLY A 292 4.75 14.38 -4.20
N THR A 293 3.47 14.07 -4.01
CA THR A 293 2.39 14.30 -4.98
C THR A 293 1.11 14.77 -4.32
N ARG A 294 0.17 15.26 -5.14
CA ARG A 294 -1.21 15.66 -4.76
C ARG A 294 -2.27 14.78 -5.41
N GLU A 295 -1.88 13.67 -6.02
CA GLU A 295 -2.81 12.72 -6.68
C GLU A 295 -4.00 12.39 -5.77
N PRO A 296 -5.22 12.26 -6.31
CA PRO A 296 -6.36 11.75 -5.55
C PRO A 296 -6.04 10.36 -4.97
N LEU A 297 -6.51 10.11 -3.74
CA LEU A 297 -6.25 8.83 -3.04
C LEU A 297 -7.12 7.68 -3.52
N LEU A 298 -8.24 7.98 -4.19
CA LEU A 298 -9.10 7.00 -4.85
C LEU A 298 -9.61 7.56 -6.17
N TRP A 299 -9.93 6.65 -7.10
CA TRP A 299 -10.48 6.98 -8.41
C TRP A 299 -9.66 8.01 -9.18
N ALA A 300 -8.33 7.96 -9.02
CA ALA A 300 -7.39 8.90 -9.61
C ALA A 300 -7.59 9.03 -11.12
N TYR A 301 -7.30 10.23 -11.66
CA TYR A 301 -7.66 10.84 -12.97
C TYR A 301 -8.79 11.87 -12.92
N SER A 302 -9.55 11.95 -11.82
CA SER A 302 -10.35 13.15 -11.53
C SER A 302 -9.42 14.37 -11.38
N THR A 303 -9.65 15.42 -12.16
CA THR A 303 -8.89 16.69 -12.05
C THR A 303 -9.43 17.59 -10.93
N THR A 304 -10.55 17.22 -10.32
CA THR A 304 -11.24 18.04 -9.31
C THR A 304 -10.93 17.62 -7.87
N ASP A 305 -10.54 16.35 -7.63
CA ASP A 305 -10.36 15.79 -6.27
C ASP A 305 -8.88 15.63 -5.87
N ILE A 306 -8.07 16.65 -6.12
CA ILE A 306 -6.65 16.65 -5.75
C ILE A 306 -6.46 16.90 -4.25
N ASN A 307 -5.40 16.33 -3.68
CA ASN A 307 -5.08 16.56 -2.27
C ASN A 307 -4.74 18.04 -2.01
N PRO A 308 -5.15 18.59 -0.84
CA PRO A 308 -4.96 20.00 -0.52
C PRO A 308 -3.49 20.39 -0.35
N PHE A 309 -2.62 19.42 -0.07
CA PHE A 309 -1.18 19.59 0.05
C PHE A 309 -0.42 18.47 -0.67
N ILE A 310 0.86 18.71 -0.92
CA ILE A 310 1.80 17.70 -1.42
C ILE A 310 2.20 16.80 -0.24
N PHE A 311 1.95 15.50 -0.33
CA PHE A 311 2.45 14.55 0.68
C PHE A 311 3.97 14.63 0.77
N CYS A 312 4.54 14.37 1.95
CA CYS A 312 5.98 14.29 2.10
C CYS A 312 6.58 13.31 1.09
N ARG A 313 7.88 13.47 0.78
CA ARG A 313 8.63 12.39 0.13
C ARG A 313 8.75 11.20 1.09
N GLY A 314 8.81 10.00 0.54
CA GLY A 314 9.01 8.76 1.28
C GLY A 314 10.33 8.10 0.93
N LYS A 315 10.72 7.09 1.70
CA LYS A 315 11.93 6.32 1.41
C LYS A 315 11.89 4.90 1.97
N ASN A 316 12.82 4.06 1.50
CA ASN A 316 13.11 2.73 2.05
C ASN A 316 11.90 1.78 1.99
N HIS A 317 11.16 1.80 0.88
CA HIS A 317 10.02 0.92 0.68
C HIS A 317 10.47 -0.45 0.17
N ASN A 318 9.84 -1.52 0.66
CA ASN A 318 10.10 -2.89 0.20
C ASN A 318 8.81 -3.54 -0.28
N ILE A 319 8.84 -4.08 -1.50
CA ILE A 319 7.75 -4.85 -2.11
C ILE A 319 8.34 -6.19 -2.55
N ILE A 320 7.98 -7.27 -1.86
CA ILE A 320 8.68 -8.56 -1.94
C ILE A 320 7.68 -9.70 -2.14
N ASN A 321 7.95 -10.55 -3.13
CA ASN A 321 7.17 -11.76 -3.43
C ASN A 321 5.67 -11.49 -3.64
N CYS A 322 5.31 -10.32 -4.18
CA CYS A 322 3.92 -9.95 -4.43
C CYS A 322 3.50 -10.34 -5.85
N ILE A 323 2.23 -10.70 -6.01
CA ILE A 323 1.59 -10.90 -7.30
C ILE A 323 0.59 -9.76 -7.50
N PHE A 324 0.66 -9.12 -8.66
CA PHE A 324 -0.25 -8.08 -9.10
C PHE A 324 -0.85 -8.52 -10.41
N HIS A 325 -2.16 -8.68 -10.46
CA HIS A 325 -2.80 -9.14 -11.67
C HIS A 325 -4.14 -8.49 -11.95
N GLU A 326 -4.43 -8.27 -13.23
CA GLU A 326 -5.73 -7.79 -13.68
C GLU A 326 -6.19 -6.49 -13.00
N CYS A 327 -5.25 -5.66 -12.55
CA CYS A 327 -5.56 -4.33 -12.06
C CYS A 327 -6.13 -3.47 -13.21
N ASN A 328 -7.08 -2.57 -12.90
CA ASN A 328 -7.61 -1.65 -13.91
C ASN A 328 -6.53 -0.79 -14.57
N ASN A 329 -5.53 -0.38 -13.79
CA ASN A 329 -4.44 0.46 -14.25
C ASN A 329 -3.10 -0.25 -13.99
N ASN A 330 -2.30 0.18 -13.01
CA ASN A 330 -1.01 -0.45 -12.74
C ASN A 330 -1.09 -1.60 -11.73
N GLY A 331 -0.13 -2.51 -11.76
CA GLY A 331 0.09 -3.44 -10.64
C GLY A 331 0.56 -2.68 -9.40
N LEU A 332 1.72 -2.03 -9.52
CA LEU A 332 2.35 -1.19 -8.50
C LEU A 332 2.55 0.24 -9.03
N TYR A 333 2.08 1.22 -8.28
CA TYR A 333 2.33 2.64 -8.55
C TYR A 333 3.18 3.28 -7.46
N LEU A 334 4.21 4.02 -7.85
CA LEU A 334 5.14 4.69 -6.94
C LEU A 334 5.28 6.16 -7.32
N SER A 335 5.24 7.06 -6.34
CA SER A 335 5.60 8.46 -6.53
C SER A 335 6.44 8.97 -5.37
N GLY A 336 7.31 9.96 -5.65
CA GLY A 336 8.06 10.77 -4.70
C GLY A 336 8.80 9.98 -3.63
N SER A 337 9.30 8.81 -4.02
CA SER A 337 9.89 7.83 -3.10
C SER A 337 11.33 7.53 -3.48
N ASP A 338 12.19 7.46 -2.47
CA ASP A 338 13.63 7.21 -2.62
C ASP A 338 14.02 5.84 -2.04
N ASN A 339 15.03 5.17 -2.59
CA ASN A 339 15.51 3.87 -2.11
C ASN A 339 14.39 2.82 -2.02
N VAL A 340 13.72 2.57 -3.14
CA VAL A 340 12.63 1.58 -3.20
C VAL A 340 13.18 0.25 -3.70
N VAL A 341 12.81 -0.85 -3.04
CA VAL A 341 13.21 -2.20 -3.43
C VAL A 341 11.98 -3.02 -3.83
N VAL A 342 11.97 -3.55 -5.05
CA VAL A 342 10.94 -4.44 -5.57
C VAL A 342 11.61 -5.77 -5.95
N LYS A 343 11.26 -6.87 -5.28
CA LYS A 343 11.93 -8.17 -5.47
C LYS A 343 10.94 -9.30 -5.71
N HIS A 344 11.24 -10.15 -6.70
CA HIS A 344 10.50 -11.39 -6.98
C HIS A 344 8.99 -11.19 -7.14
N CYS A 345 8.58 -10.04 -7.66
CA CYS A 345 7.18 -9.72 -7.89
C CYS A 345 6.74 -10.14 -9.29
N ARG A 346 5.47 -10.51 -9.44
CA ARG A 346 4.86 -10.89 -10.71
C ARG A 346 3.76 -9.91 -11.08
N PHE A 347 3.78 -9.39 -12.30
CA PHE A 347 2.81 -8.45 -12.84
C PHE A 347 2.12 -9.09 -14.05
N ILE A 348 0.80 -9.22 -14.03
CA ILE A 348 0.08 -10.03 -15.02
C ILE A 348 -1.20 -9.31 -15.47
N ASN A 349 -1.35 -9.02 -16.76
CA ASN A 349 -2.62 -8.57 -17.33
C ASN A 349 -3.19 -7.26 -16.74
N ASN A 350 -2.37 -6.31 -16.28
CA ASN A 350 -2.87 -5.03 -15.78
C ASN A 350 -3.20 -4.07 -16.93
N GLY A 351 -4.15 -3.17 -16.71
CA GLY A 351 -4.72 -2.27 -17.72
C GLY A 351 -3.82 -1.10 -18.15
N GLU A 352 -2.74 -0.83 -17.42
CA GLU A 352 -1.64 0.05 -17.85
C GLU A 352 -0.32 -0.69 -17.76
N SER A 353 0.44 -0.53 -16.68
CA SER A 353 1.77 -1.10 -16.57
C SER A 353 1.90 -2.06 -15.39
N GLY A 354 2.92 -2.92 -15.41
CA GLY A 354 3.22 -3.76 -14.25
C GLY A 354 3.65 -2.89 -13.06
N ILE A 355 4.73 -2.14 -13.27
CA ILE A 355 5.21 -1.10 -12.36
C ILE A 355 5.14 0.24 -13.09
N LYS A 356 4.70 1.29 -12.39
CA LYS A 356 4.77 2.66 -12.89
C LYS A 356 5.28 3.63 -11.84
N THR A 357 6.26 4.46 -12.20
CA THR A 357 6.66 5.63 -11.43
C THR A 357 5.92 6.88 -11.91
N ALA A 358 5.62 7.79 -10.98
CA ALA A 358 4.97 9.05 -11.32
C ALA A 358 5.89 9.96 -12.15
N GLN A 359 5.25 10.74 -13.04
CA GLN A 359 5.91 11.57 -14.03
C GLN A 359 5.51 13.04 -13.86
N TYR A 360 6.46 13.97 -13.93
CA TYR A 360 6.24 15.37 -13.53
C TYR A 360 5.55 16.28 -14.57
N VAL A 361 5.52 15.90 -15.85
CA VAL A 361 4.94 16.70 -16.95
C VAL A 361 3.50 16.28 -17.27
N LYS A 362 2.86 15.53 -16.37
CA LYS A 362 1.55 14.92 -16.62
C LYS A 362 0.41 15.94 -16.48
N ARG A 363 0.43 16.77 -15.43
CA ARG A 363 -0.65 17.71 -15.09
C ARG A 363 -0.07 19.00 -14.48
N SER A 364 -0.85 20.09 -14.47
CA SER A 364 -0.37 21.40 -13.98
C SER A 364 0.05 21.42 -12.51
N TRP A 365 -0.38 20.44 -11.71
CA TRP A 365 -0.03 20.30 -10.29
C TRP A 365 1.01 19.22 -10.01
N THR A 366 1.50 18.50 -11.02
CA THR A 366 2.62 17.58 -10.86
C THR A 366 3.94 18.34 -10.97
N SER A 367 4.94 17.92 -10.20
CA SER A 367 6.28 18.50 -10.23
C SER A 367 7.31 17.39 -10.04
N THR A 368 8.60 17.74 -10.17
CA THR A 368 9.71 16.81 -10.02
C THR A 368 9.75 16.14 -8.64
N THR A 369 9.06 16.68 -7.64
CA THR A 369 8.92 16.03 -6.31
C THR A 369 8.17 14.71 -6.37
N SER A 370 7.41 14.45 -7.43
CA SER A 370 6.71 13.18 -7.65
C SER A 370 7.61 12.10 -8.26
N CYS A 371 8.80 12.44 -8.74
CA CYS A 371 9.72 11.46 -9.32
C CYS A 371 10.39 10.63 -8.22
N CYS A 372 10.50 9.33 -8.48
CA CYS A 372 11.21 8.39 -7.63
C CYS A 372 12.71 8.37 -7.98
N THR A 373 13.56 8.10 -6.99
CA THR A 373 15.00 7.86 -7.24
C THR A 373 15.47 6.61 -6.51
N ASN A 374 16.57 6.02 -6.98
CA ASN A 374 17.18 4.83 -6.37
C ASN A 374 16.17 3.67 -6.25
N VAL A 375 15.42 3.40 -7.33
CA VAL A 375 14.47 2.29 -7.39
C VAL A 375 15.21 1.04 -7.88
N PHE A 376 15.27 0.00 -7.05
CA PHE A 376 15.88 -1.28 -7.35
C PHE A 376 14.84 -2.37 -7.58
N ILE A 377 14.74 -2.87 -8.80
CA ILE A 377 13.80 -3.92 -9.22
C ILE A 377 14.61 -5.17 -9.57
N LYS A 378 14.41 -6.28 -8.85
CA LYS A 378 15.18 -7.51 -9.06
C LYS A 378 14.33 -8.76 -9.16
N GLY A 379 14.65 -9.62 -10.14
CA GLY A 379 14.03 -10.94 -10.27
C GLY A 379 12.52 -10.88 -10.50
N CYS A 380 12.02 -9.79 -11.08
CA CYS A 380 10.58 -9.57 -11.30
C CYS A 380 10.17 -10.03 -12.69
N PHE A 381 8.89 -10.40 -12.82
CA PHE A 381 8.29 -10.86 -14.06
C PHE A 381 7.10 -9.98 -14.43
N SER A 382 6.99 -9.55 -15.69
CA SER A 382 5.83 -8.84 -16.20
C SER A 382 5.32 -9.43 -17.51
N SER A 383 4.01 -9.65 -17.63
CA SER A 383 3.39 -10.06 -18.89
C SER A 383 1.97 -9.57 -19.10
N GLY A 384 1.61 -9.35 -20.35
CA GLY A 384 0.23 -9.03 -20.74
C GLY A 384 -0.24 -7.66 -20.25
N GLN A 385 0.67 -6.72 -19.96
CA GLN A 385 0.29 -5.34 -19.64
C GLN A 385 -0.28 -4.65 -20.89
N TYR A 386 -1.31 -3.81 -20.74
CA TYR A 386 -1.83 -3.04 -21.89
C TYR A 386 -0.86 -1.97 -22.37
N TYR A 387 -0.04 -1.44 -21.48
CA TYR A 387 1.07 -0.57 -21.83
C TYR A 387 2.36 -1.34 -21.58
N ASP A 388 3.11 -0.96 -20.56
CA ASP A 388 4.50 -1.36 -20.42
C ASP A 388 4.70 -2.38 -19.30
N GLY A 389 5.67 -3.25 -19.45
CA GLY A 389 6.05 -4.16 -18.38
C GLY A 389 6.47 -3.37 -17.14
N PHE A 390 7.49 -2.52 -17.29
CA PHE A 390 7.93 -1.54 -16.29
C PHE A 390 8.08 -0.14 -16.92
N ASP A 391 7.26 0.81 -16.49
CA ASP A 391 7.35 2.23 -16.82
C ASP A 391 8.02 2.98 -15.65
N VAL A 392 9.31 3.23 -15.78
CA VAL A 392 10.13 3.91 -14.78
C VAL A 392 10.63 5.26 -15.29
N GLN A 393 9.81 5.95 -16.08
CA GLN A 393 10.13 7.27 -16.59
C GLN A 393 9.86 8.38 -15.56
N ASN A 394 10.64 9.47 -15.63
CA ASN A 394 10.48 10.67 -14.80
C ASN A 394 9.59 11.74 -15.43
N ALA A 395 9.60 11.91 -16.75
CA ALA A 395 8.78 12.88 -17.46
C ALA A 395 7.66 12.19 -18.25
N TYR A 396 6.54 12.88 -18.40
CA TYR A 396 5.41 12.37 -19.19
C TYR A 396 5.61 12.77 -20.65
N GLY A 397 5.46 11.80 -21.56
CA GLY A 397 5.75 12.01 -22.98
C GLY A 397 7.22 12.33 -23.26
N SER A 398 7.59 12.47 -24.53
CA SER A 398 8.90 12.98 -24.96
C SER A 398 9.06 14.50 -24.71
N GLY A 399 8.39 15.03 -23.67
CA GLY A 399 8.21 16.46 -23.41
C GLY A 399 9.18 17.03 -22.40
N SER A 400 10.36 16.43 -22.19
CA SER A 400 11.24 16.82 -21.09
C SER A 400 11.99 18.13 -21.39
N TYR A 401 11.96 19.06 -20.42
CA TYR A 401 12.84 20.24 -20.36
C TYR A 401 13.91 20.10 -19.26
N MET A 402 13.75 19.15 -18.33
CA MET A 402 14.66 18.92 -17.21
C MET A 402 15.06 17.44 -17.11
N HIS A 403 16.37 17.18 -17.23
CA HIS A 403 16.95 15.88 -16.93
C HIS A 403 17.03 15.70 -15.41
N LEU A 404 16.63 14.52 -14.93
CA LEU A 404 16.69 14.14 -13.52
C LEU A 404 17.43 12.82 -13.40
N ASP A 405 18.43 12.76 -12.52
CA ASP A 405 19.06 11.50 -12.14
C ASP A 405 18.07 10.63 -11.35
N SER A 406 17.73 9.48 -11.90
CA SER A 406 16.79 8.54 -11.27
C SER A 406 17.48 7.36 -10.61
N PHE A 407 18.69 6.98 -11.04
CA PHE A 407 19.45 5.87 -10.47
C PHE A 407 18.62 4.58 -10.35
N VAL A 408 17.74 4.32 -11.32
CA VAL A 408 16.92 3.10 -11.36
C VAL A 408 17.82 1.93 -11.73
N LYS A 409 17.72 0.85 -10.96
CA LYS A 409 18.45 -0.38 -11.20
C LYS A 409 17.46 -1.52 -11.43
N ILE A 410 17.54 -2.18 -12.58
CA ILE A 410 16.71 -3.34 -12.92
C ILE A 410 17.63 -4.53 -13.20
N GLU A 411 17.47 -5.62 -12.43
CA GLU A 411 18.31 -6.82 -12.52
C GLU A 411 17.51 -8.10 -12.65
N ASP A 412 17.97 -9.02 -13.49
CA ASP A 412 17.44 -10.40 -13.58
C ASP A 412 15.91 -10.43 -13.82
N CYS A 413 15.38 -9.43 -14.54
CA CYS A 413 13.95 -9.27 -14.77
C CYS A 413 13.51 -9.75 -16.16
N ILE A 414 12.28 -10.24 -16.25
CA ILE A 414 11.68 -10.79 -17.48
C ILE A 414 10.42 -10.00 -17.82
N THR A 415 10.31 -9.53 -19.07
CA THR A 415 9.13 -8.80 -19.57
C THR A 415 8.67 -9.38 -20.91
N ILE A 416 7.45 -9.96 -20.96
CA ILE A 416 7.00 -10.65 -22.17
C ILE A 416 5.56 -10.31 -22.58
N LYS A 417 5.31 -10.26 -23.88
CA LYS A 417 3.94 -10.17 -24.44
C LYS A 417 3.11 -8.99 -23.90
N ASN A 418 3.75 -7.88 -23.56
CA ASN A 418 3.03 -6.65 -23.26
C ASN A 418 2.56 -6.01 -24.56
N TYR A 419 1.43 -5.31 -24.54
CA TYR A 419 0.90 -4.69 -25.75
C TYR A 419 1.79 -3.55 -26.24
N HIS A 420 2.44 -2.81 -25.32
CA HIS A 420 3.46 -1.81 -25.67
C HIS A 420 4.85 -2.35 -25.35
N ALA A 421 5.59 -1.77 -24.40
CA ALA A 421 7.00 -2.08 -24.21
C ALA A 421 7.25 -3.09 -23.08
N GLY A 422 8.44 -3.70 -23.07
CA GLY A 422 8.92 -4.48 -21.94
C GLY A 422 9.34 -3.56 -20.79
N ILE A 423 10.40 -2.78 -21.00
CA ILE A 423 10.94 -1.83 -20.02
C ILE A 423 11.11 -0.47 -20.68
N VAL A 424 10.59 0.58 -20.07
CA VAL A 424 10.75 1.97 -20.49
C VAL A 424 11.27 2.80 -19.33
N SER A 425 12.36 3.51 -19.57
CA SER A 425 12.99 4.38 -18.57
C SER A 425 13.37 5.73 -19.13
N GLN A 426 13.59 6.66 -18.21
CA GLN A 426 14.14 7.98 -18.46
C GLN A 426 14.92 8.44 -17.22
N GLY A 427 15.89 9.32 -17.43
CA GLY A 427 16.69 9.92 -16.35
C GLY A 427 18.12 9.38 -16.30
N GLY A 428 18.92 9.99 -15.43
CA GLY A 428 20.35 9.71 -15.34
C GLY A 428 20.72 8.57 -14.38
N GLY A 429 21.82 7.89 -14.69
CA GLY A 429 22.45 6.88 -13.81
C GLY A 429 21.71 5.54 -13.74
N ASN A 430 20.82 5.25 -14.69
CA ASN A 430 20.07 4.00 -14.71
C ASN A 430 20.93 2.79 -15.09
N ILE A 431 20.63 1.62 -14.53
CA ILE A 431 21.34 0.36 -14.80
C ILE A 431 20.33 -0.73 -15.10
N PHE A 432 20.45 -1.36 -16.28
CA PHE A 432 19.77 -2.58 -16.67
C PHE A 432 20.80 -3.69 -16.75
N ASN A 433 20.62 -4.77 -16.00
CA ASN A 433 21.57 -5.88 -15.98
C ASN A 433 20.83 -7.22 -16.07
N ASN A 434 21.26 -8.13 -16.94
CA ASN A 434 20.64 -9.44 -17.13
C ASN A 434 19.11 -9.40 -17.34
N CYS A 435 18.59 -8.35 -17.99
CA CYS A 435 17.16 -8.24 -18.26
C CYS A 435 16.79 -8.93 -19.58
N PHE A 436 15.63 -9.57 -19.61
CA PHE A 436 15.08 -10.26 -20.77
C PHE A 436 13.74 -9.64 -21.21
N ALA A 437 13.59 -9.35 -22.50
CA ALA A 437 12.34 -8.83 -23.07
C ALA A 437 11.93 -9.58 -24.35
N GLU A 438 10.70 -10.07 -24.43
CA GLU A 438 10.26 -10.85 -25.59
C GLU A 438 8.82 -10.58 -26.03
N LEU A 439 8.59 -10.52 -27.35
CA LEU A 439 7.25 -10.44 -27.95
C LEU A 439 6.39 -9.26 -27.45
N ASN A 440 7.02 -8.18 -26.99
CA ASN A 440 6.30 -6.95 -26.65
C ASN A 440 5.87 -6.23 -27.93
N GLY A 441 4.74 -5.53 -27.91
CA GLY A 441 4.15 -4.94 -29.10
C GLY A 441 4.87 -3.70 -29.65
N SER A 442 5.66 -2.99 -28.84
CA SER A 442 6.51 -1.87 -29.27
C SER A 442 8.00 -2.12 -29.00
N HIS A 443 8.51 -1.82 -27.81
CA HIS A 443 9.93 -1.90 -27.49
C HIS A 443 10.25 -3.08 -26.57
N GLY A 444 11.45 -3.65 -26.67
CA GLY A 444 11.96 -4.57 -25.65
C GLY A 444 12.39 -3.81 -24.41
N ILE A 445 13.59 -3.24 -24.43
CA ILE A 445 14.13 -2.41 -23.33
C ILE A 445 14.59 -1.06 -23.91
N ILE A 446 14.08 0.04 -23.38
CA ILE A 446 14.40 1.37 -23.88
C ILE A 446 14.62 2.38 -22.76
N SER A 447 15.74 3.12 -22.83
CA SER A 447 15.97 4.33 -22.03
C SER A 447 16.03 5.54 -22.94
N LYS A 448 15.07 6.46 -22.81
CA LYS A 448 14.93 7.67 -23.65
C LYS A 448 15.50 8.88 -22.92
N GLU A 449 16.12 9.81 -23.65
CA GLU A 449 16.54 11.12 -23.12
C GLU A 449 17.26 11.02 -21.76
N SER A 450 18.20 10.07 -21.67
CA SER A 450 18.85 9.65 -20.43
C SER A 450 20.34 9.97 -20.46
N GLU A 451 21.01 9.92 -19.32
CA GLU A 451 22.47 10.13 -19.25
C GLU A 451 23.13 9.10 -18.34
N ASN A 452 24.37 8.74 -18.64
CA ASN A 452 25.15 7.78 -17.84
C ASN A 452 24.42 6.45 -17.58
N VAL A 453 23.66 5.95 -18.56
CA VAL A 453 22.89 4.71 -18.44
C VAL A 453 23.75 3.51 -18.80
N GLN A 454 23.63 2.43 -18.05
CA GLN A 454 24.28 1.16 -18.36
C GLN A 454 23.23 0.10 -18.71
N MET A 455 23.41 -0.57 -19.85
CA MET A 455 22.65 -1.76 -20.23
C MET A 455 23.63 -2.90 -20.46
N LEU A 456 23.58 -3.91 -19.60
CA LEU A 456 24.59 -4.95 -19.47
C LEU A 456 23.92 -6.32 -19.59
N HIS A 457 24.45 -7.18 -20.46
CA HIS A 457 24.00 -8.57 -20.59
C HIS A 457 22.49 -8.73 -20.84
N CYS A 458 21.84 -7.71 -21.40
CA CYS A 458 20.41 -7.72 -21.67
C CYS A 458 20.12 -8.48 -22.97
N GLN A 459 18.97 -9.15 -22.99
CA GLN A 459 18.49 -9.87 -24.16
C GLN A 459 17.09 -9.40 -24.55
N ALA A 460 16.91 -9.11 -25.84
CA ALA A 460 15.60 -8.78 -26.39
C ALA A 460 15.32 -9.60 -27.65
N ILE A 461 14.13 -10.21 -27.70
CA ILE A 461 13.74 -11.14 -28.76
C ILE A 461 12.37 -10.76 -29.32
N ASN A 462 12.29 -10.54 -30.63
CA ASN A 462 11.04 -10.38 -31.37
C ASN A 462 10.09 -9.34 -30.74
N ASN A 463 10.59 -8.20 -30.29
CA ASN A 463 9.73 -7.09 -29.85
C ASN A 463 9.25 -6.25 -31.06
N GLY A 464 8.26 -5.38 -30.87
CA GLY A 464 7.70 -4.55 -31.95
C GLY A 464 6.56 -5.22 -32.73
N GLN A 465 5.82 -6.13 -32.09
CA GLN A 465 4.79 -6.95 -32.75
C GLN A 465 3.59 -6.18 -33.32
N PHE A 466 3.23 -5.01 -32.77
CA PHE A 466 2.02 -4.27 -33.15
C PHE A 466 2.30 -2.85 -33.64
N PHE A 467 3.19 -2.13 -32.96
CA PHE A 467 3.36 -0.68 -33.16
C PHE A 467 4.63 -0.32 -33.93
N GLY A 468 5.50 -1.29 -34.18
CA GLY A 468 6.90 -0.99 -34.49
C GLY A 468 7.63 -0.49 -33.24
N GLY A 469 8.94 -0.65 -33.26
CA GLY A 469 9.76 -0.32 -32.12
C GLY A 469 11.14 -0.92 -32.28
N VAL A 470 11.78 -1.21 -31.16
CA VAL A 470 13.20 -1.57 -31.10
C VAL A 470 13.38 -2.67 -30.07
N GLU A 471 14.36 -3.54 -30.29
CA GLU A 471 14.72 -4.57 -29.32
C GLU A 471 15.35 -3.93 -28.08
N LEU A 472 16.41 -3.16 -28.28
CA LEU A 472 17.18 -2.48 -27.23
C LEU A 472 17.51 -1.07 -27.68
N THR A 473 17.28 -0.05 -26.85
CA THR A 473 17.70 1.32 -27.19
C THR A 473 18.18 2.08 -25.96
N LEU A 474 19.30 2.76 -26.10
CA LEU A 474 19.76 3.80 -25.18
C LEU A 474 19.92 5.10 -25.94
N VAL A 475 19.28 6.18 -25.46
CA VAL A 475 19.41 7.53 -26.02
C VAL A 475 19.97 8.47 -24.97
N GLY A 476 21.21 8.94 -25.21
CA GLY A 476 21.84 10.07 -24.54
C GLY A 476 23.29 9.83 -24.09
N PRO A 477 23.96 10.86 -23.55
CA PRO A 477 25.41 10.89 -23.37
C PRO A 477 25.90 9.97 -22.24
N GLY A 478 27.19 9.60 -22.28
CA GLY A 478 27.86 8.81 -21.25
C GLY A 478 27.28 7.41 -21.03
N SER A 479 26.44 6.91 -21.95
CA SER A 479 25.74 5.64 -21.78
C SER A 479 26.54 4.47 -22.36
N ILE A 480 26.44 3.30 -21.75
CA ILE A 480 27.16 2.09 -22.12
C ILE A 480 26.16 0.96 -22.38
N MET A 481 26.24 0.33 -23.54
CA MET A 481 25.60 -0.95 -23.81
C MET A 481 26.66 -2.01 -24.06
N ARG A 482 26.68 -3.06 -23.22
CA ARG A 482 27.70 -4.11 -23.27
C ARG A 482 27.11 -5.51 -23.20
N ASP A 483 27.68 -6.42 -23.99
CA ASP A 483 27.38 -7.87 -23.98
C ASP A 483 25.89 -8.19 -24.16
N CYS A 484 25.14 -7.31 -24.82
CA CYS A 484 23.71 -7.48 -25.05
C CYS A 484 23.43 -8.31 -26.32
N LEU A 485 22.26 -8.95 -26.36
CA LEU A 485 21.80 -9.74 -27.50
C LEU A 485 20.43 -9.26 -27.98
N ALA A 486 20.35 -8.88 -29.25
CA ALA A 486 19.08 -8.61 -29.93
C ALA A 486 18.81 -9.66 -31.00
N VAL A 487 17.62 -10.28 -30.97
CA VAL A 487 17.18 -11.28 -31.96
C VAL A 487 15.83 -10.86 -32.53
N HIS A 488 15.73 -10.74 -33.85
CA HIS A 488 14.47 -10.39 -34.50
C HIS A 488 14.25 -11.23 -35.76
N THR A 489 13.48 -12.29 -35.61
CA THR A 489 13.14 -13.26 -36.67
C THR A 489 11.73 -13.06 -37.20
N LEU A 490 10.87 -12.30 -36.50
CA LEU A 490 9.47 -12.07 -36.88
C LEU A 490 9.27 -10.68 -37.46
N GLY A 491 8.89 -10.57 -38.74
CA GLY A 491 8.59 -9.29 -39.40
C GLY A 491 9.73 -8.70 -40.23
N SER A 492 9.43 -7.59 -40.91
CA SER A 492 10.30 -6.93 -41.91
C SER A 492 10.93 -5.61 -41.44
N ARG A 493 10.67 -5.15 -40.21
CA ARG A 493 11.12 -3.84 -39.72
C ARG A 493 12.58 -3.89 -39.22
N PRO A 494 13.35 -2.79 -39.39
CA PRO A 494 14.69 -2.69 -38.84
C PRO A 494 14.64 -2.58 -37.30
N TYR A 495 15.58 -3.21 -36.61
CA TYR A 495 15.75 -3.08 -35.16
C TYR A 495 17.02 -2.27 -34.87
N MET A 496 16.87 -1.28 -34.00
CA MET A 496 17.95 -0.41 -33.53
C MET A 496 18.46 -0.99 -32.22
N VAL A 497 19.78 -1.04 -32.06
CA VAL A 497 20.42 -1.54 -30.83
C VAL A 497 20.99 -0.38 -30.02
N ILE A 498 21.53 0.64 -30.69
CA ILE A 498 21.98 1.89 -30.06
C ILE A 498 21.62 3.03 -30.98
N ASN A 499 20.97 4.06 -30.40
CA ASN A 499 20.69 5.31 -31.07
C ASN A 499 21.34 6.45 -30.29
N GLN A 500 22.51 6.90 -30.73
CA GLN A 500 23.13 8.06 -30.15
C GLN A 500 22.56 9.33 -30.80
N GLN A 501 21.56 9.92 -30.16
CA GLN A 501 21.17 11.29 -30.46
C GLN A 501 21.71 12.18 -29.34
N THR A 502 22.70 13.00 -29.65
CA THR A 502 22.93 14.21 -28.85
C THR A 502 21.72 15.10 -29.11
N GLY A 503 20.77 15.11 -28.17
CA GLY A 503 19.84 16.23 -28.05
C GLY A 503 20.57 17.57 -27.89
N ASN A 504 19.88 18.62 -27.47
CA ASN A 504 20.45 19.97 -27.31
C ASN A 504 21.48 20.10 -26.15
N PHE A 505 22.24 19.04 -25.87
CA PHE A 505 23.31 18.92 -24.89
C PHE A 505 24.58 19.63 -25.38
N SER A 506 24.52 20.94 -25.46
CA SER A 506 25.63 21.82 -25.86
C SER A 506 26.82 21.82 -24.87
N LYS A 507 26.83 20.98 -23.82
CA LYS A 507 27.80 21.09 -22.70
C LYS A 507 28.42 19.80 -22.16
N ILE A 508 28.17 18.60 -22.70
CA ILE A 508 28.69 17.35 -22.11
C ILE A 508 29.64 16.62 -23.07
N LYS A 509 30.90 16.44 -22.64
CA LYS A 509 32.01 15.75 -23.34
C LYS A 509 32.05 14.22 -23.10
N ASN A 510 30.94 13.56 -22.75
CA ASN A 510 30.96 12.13 -22.44
C ASN A 510 30.50 11.30 -23.65
N THR A 511 31.45 10.57 -24.25
CA THR A 511 31.20 9.59 -25.30
C THR A 511 30.41 8.40 -24.75
N SER A 512 29.44 7.93 -25.53
CA SER A 512 28.68 6.69 -25.26
C SER A 512 29.36 5.50 -25.95
N TYR A 513 29.19 4.29 -25.43
CA TYR A 513 29.91 3.09 -25.89
C TYR A 513 28.97 1.92 -26.21
N SER A 514 29.29 1.23 -27.32
CA SER A 514 28.74 -0.08 -27.71
C SER A 514 29.86 -1.11 -27.66
N ILE A 515 29.75 -2.13 -26.83
CA ILE A 515 30.84 -3.09 -26.59
C ILE A 515 30.29 -4.52 -26.68
N ASP A 516 30.86 -5.35 -27.56
CA ASP A 516 30.59 -6.79 -27.64
C ASP A 516 29.10 -7.19 -27.80
N ASN A 517 28.28 -6.29 -28.34
CA ASN A 517 26.86 -6.52 -28.58
C ASN A 517 26.64 -7.43 -29.80
N ARG A 518 25.70 -8.37 -29.67
CA ARG A 518 25.39 -9.39 -30.70
C ARG A 518 24.00 -9.20 -31.27
N VAL A 519 23.87 -9.45 -32.57
CA VAL A 519 22.63 -9.26 -33.32
C VAL A 519 22.45 -10.42 -34.29
N SER A 520 21.23 -10.97 -34.39
CA SER A 520 20.97 -12.17 -35.20
C SER A 520 20.98 -11.92 -36.71
N ASP A 521 20.72 -10.68 -37.16
CA ASP A 521 20.65 -10.30 -38.56
C ASP A 521 21.22 -8.88 -38.80
N ARG A 522 22.49 -8.80 -39.22
CA ARG A 522 23.16 -7.50 -39.47
C ARG A 522 22.53 -6.68 -40.61
N LYS A 523 21.71 -7.26 -41.49
CA LYS A 523 21.03 -6.51 -42.57
C LYS A 523 19.82 -5.74 -42.06
N LYS A 524 19.20 -6.22 -40.98
CA LYS A 524 18.08 -5.58 -40.28
C LYS A 524 18.52 -4.74 -39.08
N CYS A 525 19.81 -4.76 -38.75
CA CYS A 525 20.36 -4.14 -37.57
C CYS A 525 21.23 -2.92 -37.90
N MET A 526 21.04 -1.84 -37.13
CA MET A 526 22.01 -0.75 -37.03
C MET A 526 22.54 -0.64 -35.60
N ILE A 527 23.86 -0.76 -35.44
CA ILE A 527 24.56 -0.28 -34.25
C ILE A 527 24.96 1.16 -34.56
N GLY A 528 24.10 2.12 -34.23
CA GLY A 528 24.38 3.53 -34.45
C GLY A 528 25.36 4.04 -33.41
N ILE A 529 26.62 4.24 -33.81
CA ILE A 529 27.56 5.08 -33.06
C ILE A 529 27.64 6.40 -33.82
N ASP A 530 26.88 7.40 -33.40
CA ASP A 530 26.99 8.73 -33.99
C ASP A 530 28.12 9.47 -33.25
N ILE A 531 29.37 9.21 -33.68
CA ILE A 531 30.53 9.94 -33.16
C ILE A 531 30.49 11.33 -33.77
N ASN A 532 30.11 12.33 -32.98
CA ASN A 532 30.26 13.72 -33.37
C ASN A 532 31.76 14.09 -33.38
N ILE A 533 32.47 13.77 -34.45
CA ILE A 533 33.84 14.22 -34.69
C ILE A 533 33.79 15.69 -35.11
N LYS A 534 33.59 16.59 -34.14
CA LYS A 534 33.93 18.02 -34.29
C LYS A 534 35.10 18.34 -33.37
N ASN A 535 36.30 18.00 -33.83
CA ASN A 535 37.59 18.69 -33.61
C ASN A 535 38.80 17.77 -33.86
N LEU A 536 38.92 17.24 -35.09
CA LEU A 536 40.19 16.68 -35.60
C LEU A 536 40.83 17.58 -36.67
N ASN A 537 40.66 18.90 -36.53
CA ASN A 537 41.45 19.89 -37.27
C ASN A 537 42.28 20.72 -36.28
N ALA A 538 43.14 20.05 -35.51
CA ALA A 538 44.39 20.65 -35.10
C ALA A 538 45.47 20.09 -36.04
N LYS A 539 45.72 20.84 -37.12
CA LYS A 539 46.89 20.65 -37.99
C LYS A 539 48.16 21.11 -37.22
N PRO A 540 49.34 20.61 -37.62
CA PRO A 540 50.47 20.26 -36.73
C PRO A 540 51.08 21.41 -35.94
#